data_AF-A0A2H0B9R6-F1
#
_entry.id   AF-A0A2H0B9R6-F1
#
_cell.length_a   1.000
_cell.length_b   1.000
_cell.length_c   1.000
_cell.angle_alpha   90.00
_cell.angle_beta   90.00
_cell.angle_gamma   90.00
#
_symmetry.space_group_name_H-M   'P 1'
#
loop_
_entity.id
_entity.type
_entity.pdbx_description
1 polymer ?
#
loop_
_entity_poly.entity_id
_entity_poly.type
_entity_poly.pdbx_seq_one_letter_code
_entity_poly.pdbx_strand_id
1 'polypeptide(L)'
;MGKKIFCWIFFTVFLINTDFSQVLSWTPLYPTVNDTITIIYDASLGNGALLGITDVYMHTGVLTNESVNETDWLHKPTIWGEADSTVLMEDIGNNRHRIKFHIKSFYQILSTEKTKELCFVFRNIDGTIAGRNADGSDFFIDVFASDIFARFTLPVQFPLCPSINSHLQIKVTSTKTAMLNLFHEGNLIAQVYDSVLNTTLPVTNYGKHWFWFVAQKDGQTIIDSLYY
;
A
#
# COMPACT_ATOMS: atom_id res chain seq x y z
N MET A 1 -19.99 -60.20 25.70
CA MET A 1 -20.53 -58.95 25.10
C MET A 1 -19.60 -57.81 25.53
N GLY A 2 -18.53 -57.56 24.77
CA GLY A 2 -17.52 -56.54 25.12
C GLY A 2 -17.85 -55.19 24.49
N LYS A 3 -18.04 -54.14 25.30
CA LYS A 3 -18.22 -52.76 24.82
C LYS A 3 -16.87 -52.19 24.40
N LYS A 4 -16.71 -51.86 23.12
CA LYS A 4 -15.55 -51.10 22.61
C LYS A 4 -15.80 -49.61 22.85
N ILE A 5 -14.94 -48.99 23.64
CA ILE A 5 -14.92 -47.53 23.86
C ILE A 5 -14.10 -46.92 22.72
N PHE A 6 -14.72 -46.09 21.90
CA PHE A 6 -14.07 -45.38 20.80
C PHE A 6 -13.66 -44.00 21.31
N CYS A 7 -12.36 -43.77 21.49
CA CYS A 7 -11.81 -42.50 21.95
C CYS A 7 -11.47 -41.64 20.72
N TRP A 8 -12.24 -40.58 20.48
CA TRP A 8 -11.92 -39.58 19.45
C TRP A 8 -10.91 -38.58 20.01
N ILE A 9 -9.69 -38.58 19.48
CA ILE A 9 -8.72 -37.52 19.70
C ILE A 9 -9.06 -36.39 18.72
N PHE A 10 -9.56 -35.27 19.26
CA PHE A 10 -9.78 -34.04 18.49
C PHE A 10 -8.42 -33.34 18.33
N PHE A 11 -7.81 -33.44 17.15
CA PHE A 11 -6.57 -32.74 16.82
C PHE A 11 -6.93 -31.34 16.30
N THR A 12 -6.92 -30.35 17.18
CA THR A 12 -7.17 -28.95 16.81
C THR A 12 -5.93 -28.41 16.10
N VAL A 13 -5.97 -28.35 14.77
CA VAL A 13 -4.97 -27.65 13.95
C VAL A 13 -5.10 -26.15 14.23
N PHE A 14 -4.11 -25.58 14.92
CA PHE A 14 -4.01 -24.14 15.12
C PHE A 14 -3.57 -23.52 13.80
N LEU A 15 -4.51 -22.93 13.05
CA LEU A 15 -4.20 -22.13 11.87
C LEU A 15 -3.51 -20.84 12.35
N ILE A 16 -2.18 -20.84 12.27
CA ILE A 16 -1.37 -19.63 12.39
C ILE A 16 -1.66 -18.76 11.17
N ASN A 17 -2.48 -17.73 11.35
CA ASN A 17 -2.58 -16.63 10.38
C ASN A 17 -1.25 -15.89 10.43
N THR A 18 -0.38 -16.11 9.45
CA THR A 18 0.74 -15.21 9.19
C THR A 18 0.16 -13.99 8.49
N ASP A 19 -0.17 -12.96 9.26
CA ASP A 19 -0.33 -11.63 8.68
C ASP A 19 1.01 -11.30 8.01
N PHE A 20 1.00 -11.14 6.69
CA PHE A 20 2.15 -10.58 5.97
C PHE A 20 2.32 -9.15 6.48
N SER A 21 3.17 -8.97 7.49
CA SER A 21 3.50 -7.63 7.99
C SER A 21 4.14 -6.85 6.84
N GLN A 22 3.66 -5.65 6.61
CA GLN A 22 4.18 -4.80 5.54
C GLN A 22 5.47 -4.14 6.01
N VAL A 23 6.51 -4.17 5.17
CA VAL A 23 7.80 -3.50 5.46
C VAL A 23 7.60 -2.00 5.68
N LEU A 24 6.66 -1.42 4.95
CA LEU A 24 6.28 -0.02 5.03
C LEU A 24 4.77 0.09 5.21
N SER A 25 4.33 0.95 6.13
CA SER A 25 2.92 1.31 6.29
C SER A 25 2.80 2.83 6.42
N TRP A 26 1.66 3.39 6.02
CA TRP A 26 1.46 4.84 6.04
C TRP A 26 0.01 5.26 6.28
N THR A 27 -0.19 6.52 6.63
CA THR A 27 -1.51 7.14 6.82
C THR A 27 -1.43 8.62 6.43
N PRO A 28 -2.42 9.19 5.70
CA PRO A 28 -3.62 8.52 5.18
C PRO A 28 -3.26 7.47 4.11
N LEU A 29 -4.13 6.47 3.92
CA LEU A 29 -3.91 5.41 2.93
C LEU A 29 -3.74 5.97 1.51
N TYR A 30 -4.40 7.12 1.24
CA TYR A 30 -4.36 7.84 -0.03
C TYR A 30 -3.82 9.25 0.18
N PRO A 31 -2.50 9.42 0.31
CA PRO A 31 -1.94 10.74 0.48
C PRO A 31 -2.09 11.55 -0.81
N THR A 32 -2.66 12.74 -0.70
CA THR A 32 -2.49 13.80 -1.68
C THR A 32 -1.26 14.64 -1.32
N VAL A 33 -0.77 15.45 -2.25
CA VAL A 33 0.34 16.38 -1.95
C VAL A 33 0.04 17.34 -0.78
N ASN A 34 -1.23 17.60 -0.47
CA ASN A 34 -1.63 18.52 0.59
C ASN A 34 -1.78 17.83 1.96
N ASP A 35 -1.59 16.52 2.03
CA ASP A 35 -1.74 15.78 3.28
C ASP A 35 -0.46 15.79 4.12
N THR A 36 -0.67 15.63 5.43
CA THR A 36 0.40 15.24 6.35
C THR A 36 0.43 13.72 6.42
N ILE A 37 1.47 13.12 5.85
CA ILE A 37 1.66 11.67 5.85
C ILE A 37 2.45 11.26 7.08
N THR A 38 2.04 10.15 7.69
CA THR A 38 2.81 9.40 8.69
C THR A 38 3.24 8.10 8.06
N ILE A 39 4.53 7.78 8.11
CA ILE A 39 5.12 6.56 7.57
C ILE A 39 5.75 5.78 8.72
N ILE A 40 5.57 4.47 8.73
CA ILE A 40 6.23 3.54 9.65
C ILE A 40 6.97 2.50 8.81
N TYR A 41 8.28 2.42 9.02
CA TYR A 41 9.17 1.42 8.45
C TYR A 41 9.50 0.36 9.51
N ASP A 42 9.39 -0.92 9.17
CA ASP A 42 9.80 -2.04 10.01
C ASP A 42 11.14 -2.61 9.50
N ALA A 43 12.22 -2.27 10.19
CA ALA A 43 13.58 -2.65 9.84
C ALA A 43 13.86 -4.16 10.04
N SER A 44 12.95 -4.90 10.68
CA SER A 44 13.04 -6.36 10.79
C SER A 44 12.50 -7.11 9.57
N LEU A 45 11.87 -6.41 8.63
CA LEU A 45 11.29 -6.96 7.40
C LEU A 45 12.07 -6.48 6.15
N GLY A 46 11.58 -6.87 4.96
CA GLY A 46 12.24 -6.53 3.69
C GLY A 46 13.57 -7.28 3.54
N ASN A 47 14.63 -6.56 3.16
CA ASN A 47 15.98 -7.13 3.12
C ASN A 47 16.63 -7.26 4.53
N GLY A 48 15.98 -6.77 5.59
CA GLY A 48 16.44 -6.87 6.97
C GLY A 48 17.78 -6.16 7.27
N ALA A 49 18.29 -5.34 6.35
CA ALA A 49 19.63 -4.76 6.44
C ALA A 49 19.81 -3.78 7.61
N LEU A 50 18.70 -3.22 8.11
CA LEU A 50 18.69 -2.25 9.20
C LEU A 50 18.21 -2.83 10.54
N LEU A 51 18.11 -4.17 10.66
CA LEU A 51 17.72 -4.81 11.91
C LEU A 51 18.66 -4.41 13.06
N GLY A 52 18.09 -3.88 14.15
CA GLY A 52 18.83 -3.42 15.33
C GLY A 52 19.49 -2.05 15.20
N ILE A 53 19.31 -1.34 14.08
CA ILE A 53 19.79 0.04 13.92
C ILE A 53 18.78 0.99 14.57
N THR A 54 19.24 1.83 15.50
CA THR A 54 18.39 2.83 16.18
C THR A 54 18.21 4.08 15.33
N ASP A 55 19.31 4.59 14.78
CA ASP A 55 19.34 5.84 14.01
C ASP A 55 19.12 5.52 12.53
N VAL A 56 17.84 5.41 12.16
CA VAL A 56 17.40 5.17 10.78
C VAL A 56 16.98 6.49 10.13
N TYR A 57 17.53 6.76 8.96
CA TYR A 57 17.25 7.93 8.15
C TYR A 57 16.54 7.52 6.85
N MET A 58 15.59 8.31 6.39
CA MET A 58 15.04 8.15 5.05
C MET A 58 15.91 8.88 4.00
N HIS A 59 16.24 8.20 2.92
CA HIS A 59 16.57 8.85 1.65
C HIS A 59 15.31 8.87 0.80
N THR A 60 14.86 10.07 0.42
CA THR A 60 13.56 10.22 -0.21
C THR A 60 13.56 11.30 -1.28
N GLY A 61 12.65 11.15 -2.24
CA GLY A 61 12.33 12.13 -3.27
C GLY A 61 10.93 11.84 -3.79
N VAL A 62 10.61 12.39 -4.96
CA VAL A 62 9.34 12.16 -5.64
C VAL A 62 9.55 11.82 -7.11
N LEU A 63 8.63 11.02 -7.66
CA LEU A 63 8.43 10.90 -9.10
C LEU A 63 7.31 11.83 -9.53
N THR A 64 7.54 12.61 -10.59
CA THR A 64 6.53 13.53 -11.12
C THR A 64 6.28 13.29 -12.60
N ASN A 65 5.50 14.17 -13.23
CA ASN A 65 5.32 14.17 -14.67
C ASN A 65 6.60 14.54 -15.44
N GLU A 66 7.61 15.12 -14.77
CA GLU A 66 8.91 15.46 -15.38
C GLU A 66 9.96 14.34 -15.23
N SER A 67 9.73 13.37 -14.33
CA SER A 67 10.65 12.23 -14.16
C SER A 67 10.68 11.36 -15.42
N VAL A 68 11.89 11.00 -15.85
CA VAL A 68 12.12 10.22 -17.08
C VAL A 68 11.94 8.71 -16.86
N ASN A 69 12.20 8.22 -15.65
CA ASN A 69 12.05 6.81 -15.26
C ASN A 69 11.91 6.68 -13.73
N GLU A 70 11.70 5.45 -13.23
CA GLU A 70 11.47 5.14 -11.81
C GLU A 70 12.64 5.46 -10.87
N THR A 71 13.85 5.66 -11.40
CA THR A 71 15.04 6.04 -10.61
C THR A 71 15.32 7.55 -10.64
N ASP A 72 14.56 8.31 -11.43
CA ASP A 72 14.72 9.76 -11.60
C ASP A 72 13.96 10.55 -10.52
N TRP A 73 14.41 10.37 -9.27
CA TRP A 73 13.80 10.99 -8.11
C TRP A 73 14.17 12.47 -8.03
N LEU A 74 13.14 13.31 -8.06
CA LEU A 74 13.23 14.76 -7.92
C LEU A 74 12.98 15.17 -6.46
N HIS A 75 13.21 16.45 -6.16
CA HIS A 75 12.96 17.05 -4.84
C HIS A 75 13.60 16.33 -3.64
N LYS A 76 14.80 15.76 -3.81
CA LYS A 76 15.55 15.11 -2.72
C LYS A 76 15.96 16.18 -1.68
N PRO A 77 15.40 16.16 -0.45
CA PRO A 77 15.59 17.25 0.51
C PRO A 77 16.98 17.23 1.15
N THR A 78 17.64 16.06 1.16
CA THR A 78 18.92 15.84 1.83
C THR A 78 19.88 15.03 0.95
N ILE A 79 21.17 15.12 1.26
CA ILE A 79 22.24 14.37 0.59
C ILE A 79 22.29 12.93 1.15
N TRP A 80 22.65 11.95 0.31
CA TRP A 80 22.84 10.56 0.75
C TRP A 80 24.06 10.45 1.68
N GLY A 81 23.94 9.66 2.75
CA GLY A 81 25.06 9.34 3.65
C GLY A 81 25.48 10.49 4.58
N GLU A 82 24.65 11.53 4.68
CA GLU A 82 24.85 12.61 5.66
C GLU A 82 23.78 12.53 6.76
N ALA A 83 24.18 12.80 8.00
CA ALA A 83 23.24 12.93 9.10
C ALA A 83 22.43 14.23 8.93
N ASP A 84 21.11 14.11 8.81
CA ASP A 84 20.20 15.25 8.76
C ASP A 84 18.96 14.97 9.62
N SER A 85 18.69 15.86 10.57
CA SER A 85 17.57 15.73 11.50
C SER A 85 16.19 15.77 10.84
N THR A 86 16.08 16.32 9.63
CA THR A 86 14.80 16.42 8.88
C THR A 86 14.36 15.08 8.30
N VAL A 87 15.28 14.12 8.15
CA VAL A 87 15.03 12.77 7.63
C VAL A 87 15.34 11.66 8.63
N LEU A 88 15.80 12.02 9.83
CA LEU A 88 15.93 11.08 10.95
C LEU A 88 14.53 10.64 11.39
N MET A 89 14.32 9.33 11.43
CA MET A 89 13.07 8.74 11.87
C MET A 89 13.06 8.56 13.39
N GLU A 90 11.89 8.71 13.99
CA GLU A 90 11.65 8.42 15.40
C GLU A 90 11.61 6.91 15.62
N ASP A 91 12.53 6.36 16.42
CA ASP A 91 12.45 4.97 16.87
C ASP A 91 11.25 4.79 17.82
N ILE A 92 10.31 3.93 17.42
CA ILE A 92 9.09 3.60 18.18
C ILE A 92 9.14 2.18 18.78
N GLY A 93 10.32 1.57 18.81
CA GLY A 93 10.57 0.24 19.36
C GLY A 93 10.20 -0.91 18.43
N ASN A 94 10.68 -2.11 18.78
CA ASN A 94 10.54 -3.33 17.99
C ASN A 94 11.08 -3.19 16.56
N ASN A 95 12.20 -2.47 16.37
CA ASN A 95 12.81 -2.17 15.06
C ASN A 95 11.89 -1.38 14.11
N ARG A 96 10.93 -0.63 14.66
CA ARG A 96 10.04 0.21 13.86
C ARG A 96 10.41 1.67 14.02
N HIS A 97 10.42 2.37 12.90
CA HIS A 97 10.81 3.77 12.83
C HIS A 97 9.69 4.56 12.15
N ARG A 98 9.33 5.70 12.73
CA ARG A 98 8.22 6.55 12.30
C ARG A 98 8.73 7.90 11.83
N ILE A 99 8.12 8.44 10.78
CA ILE A 99 8.28 9.85 10.43
C ILE A 99 6.94 10.44 10.02
N LYS A 100 6.75 11.75 10.25
CA LYS A 100 5.53 12.47 9.90
C LYS A 100 5.87 13.83 9.33
N PHE A 101 5.37 14.14 8.14
CA PHE A 101 5.61 15.42 7.48
C PHE A 101 4.48 15.79 6.51
N HIS A 102 4.33 17.09 6.24
CA HIS A 102 3.41 17.59 5.22
C HIS A 102 4.10 17.53 3.84
N ILE A 103 3.52 16.76 2.91
CA ILE A 103 4.18 16.32 1.67
C ILE A 103 4.64 17.53 0.85
N LYS A 104 3.73 18.44 0.50
CA LYS A 104 4.04 19.58 -0.37
C LYS A 104 5.12 20.50 0.18
N SER A 105 5.10 20.80 1.49
CA SER A 105 6.11 21.68 2.07
C SER A 105 7.45 20.98 2.26
N PHE A 106 7.44 19.68 2.56
CA PHE A 106 8.65 18.89 2.78
C PHE A 106 9.48 18.76 1.50
N TYR A 107 8.83 18.41 0.39
CA TYR A 107 9.47 18.30 -0.93
C TYR A 107 9.51 19.61 -1.72
N GLN A 108 8.95 20.71 -1.18
CA GLN A 108 8.87 22.01 -1.87
C GLN A 108 8.18 21.91 -3.25
N ILE A 109 7.13 21.11 -3.35
CA ILE A 109 6.40 20.83 -4.60
C ILE A 109 5.67 22.08 -5.08
N LEU A 110 5.88 22.44 -6.35
CA LEU A 110 5.22 23.58 -6.99
C LEU A 110 3.75 23.27 -7.30
N SER A 111 2.89 24.29 -7.31
CA SER A 111 1.46 24.09 -7.59
C SER A 111 1.16 23.59 -9.01
N THR A 112 2.09 23.77 -9.94
CA THR A 112 1.96 23.34 -11.35
C THR A 112 2.45 21.91 -11.58
N GLU A 113 3.13 21.33 -10.60
CA GLU A 113 3.76 20.02 -10.72
C GLU A 113 2.78 18.90 -10.33
N LYS A 114 2.83 17.78 -11.07
CA LYS A 114 2.02 16.60 -10.77
C LYS A 114 2.91 15.50 -10.20
N THR A 115 2.92 15.42 -8.88
CA THR A 115 3.53 14.31 -8.13
C THR A 115 2.74 13.03 -8.36
N LYS A 116 3.44 11.95 -8.75
CA LYS A 116 2.87 10.62 -8.96
C LYS A 116 3.13 9.73 -7.75
N GLU A 117 4.34 9.72 -7.23
CA GLU A 117 4.77 8.82 -6.17
C GLU A 117 5.77 9.51 -5.22
N LEU A 118 5.74 9.13 -3.95
CA LEU A 118 6.81 9.37 -2.98
C LEU A 118 7.76 8.16 -3.00
N CYS A 119 9.06 8.40 -3.02
CA CYS A 119 10.07 7.36 -3.17
C CYS A 119 10.94 7.26 -1.91
N PHE A 120 11.27 6.04 -1.48
CA PHE A 120 12.05 5.84 -0.26
C PHE A 120 13.08 4.71 -0.37
N VAL A 121 14.23 4.96 0.24
CA VAL A 121 15.17 3.97 0.78
C VAL A 121 15.47 4.37 2.21
N PHE A 122 15.60 3.40 3.11
CA PHE A 122 16.01 3.67 4.48
C PHE A 122 17.50 3.38 4.63
N ARG A 123 18.19 4.08 5.52
CA ARG A 123 19.63 3.89 5.71
C ARG A 123 20.08 4.17 7.13
N ASN A 124 21.27 3.69 7.47
CA ASN A 124 22.00 4.20 8.62
C ASN A 124 22.61 5.59 8.32
N ILE A 125 23.28 6.17 9.31
CA ILE A 125 23.80 7.55 9.27
C ILE A 125 24.67 7.86 8.05
N ASP A 126 25.64 7.00 7.74
CA ASP A 126 26.63 7.20 6.67
C ASP A 126 26.19 6.56 5.33
N GLY A 127 25.03 5.89 5.31
CA GLY A 127 24.48 5.27 4.11
C GLY A 127 25.25 4.04 3.63
N THR A 128 26.07 3.42 4.48
CA THR A 128 26.80 2.18 4.15
C THR A 128 25.89 0.96 4.08
N ILE A 129 24.74 0.99 4.76
CA ILE A 129 23.70 -0.04 4.67
C ILE A 129 22.34 0.59 4.39
N ALA A 130 21.53 -0.12 3.59
CA ALA A 130 20.25 0.38 3.08
C ALA A 130 19.13 -0.65 3.25
N GLY A 131 18.04 -0.23 3.88
CA GLY A 131 16.78 -0.96 4.01
C GLY A 131 15.94 -0.85 2.73
N ARG A 132 15.57 -1.99 2.17
CA ARG A 132 14.85 -2.16 0.90
C ARG A 132 13.80 -3.26 1.01
N ASN A 133 12.98 -3.43 -0.03
CA ASN A 133 12.18 -4.64 -0.18
C ASN A 133 13.07 -5.90 -0.21
N ALA A 134 12.46 -7.06 0.04
CA ALA A 134 13.18 -8.34 0.05
C ALA A 134 13.82 -8.68 -1.32
N ASP A 135 13.26 -8.17 -2.42
CA ASP A 135 13.81 -8.29 -3.78
C ASP A 135 14.85 -7.21 -4.12
N GLY A 136 15.16 -6.31 -3.18
CA GLY A 136 16.11 -5.21 -3.35
C GLY A 136 15.52 -3.93 -3.98
N SER A 137 14.25 -3.92 -4.38
CA SER A 137 13.60 -2.73 -4.93
C SER A 137 13.42 -1.63 -3.88
N ASP A 138 13.31 -0.38 -4.36
CA ASP A 138 12.96 0.79 -3.55
C ASP A 138 11.47 0.77 -3.18
N PHE A 139 11.07 1.60 -2.21
CA PHE A 139 9.68 1.74 -1.82
C PHE A 139 9.03 2.93 -2.54
N PHE A 140 7.81 2.74 -3.01
CA PHE A 140 7.00 3.77 -3.67
C PHE A 140 5.63 3.87 -2.99
N ILE A 141 5.18 5.10 -2.74
CA ILE A 141 3.84 5.40 -2.24
C ILE A 141 3.15 6.30 -3.26
N ASP A 142 2.07 5.81 -3.88
CA ASP A 142 1.22 6.60 -4.79
C ASP A 142 0.76 7.91 -4.12
N VAL A 143 0.84 9.01 -4.87
CA VAL A 143 0.26 10.31 -4.52
C VAL A 143 -0.97 10.57 -5.39
N PHE A 144 -2.08 10.85 -4.73
CA PHE A 144 -3.37 10.97 -5.39
C PHE A 144 -3.69 12.42 -5.75
N ALA A 145 -4.35 12.57 -6.90
CA ALA A 145 -5.02 13.81 -7.23
C ALA A 145 -6.22 14.03 -6.30
N SER A 146 -6.48 15.27 -5.90
CA SER A 146 -7.49 15.60 -4.89
C SER A 146 -8.93 15.36 -5.33
N ASP A 147 -9.16 15.11 -6.62
CA ASP A 147 -10.45 14.76 -7.21
C ASP A 147 -10.74 13.25 -7.17
N ILE A 148 -9.72 12.41 -6.96
CA ILE A 148 -9.92 10.97 -6.74
C ILE A 148 -10.36 10.74 -5.30
N PHE A 149 -11.58 10.22 -5.11
CA PHE A 149 -12.13 9.94 -3.78
C PHE A 149 -12.46 8.47 -3.53
N ALA A 150 -12.25 7.58 -4.51
CA ALA A 150 -12.46 6.14 -4.39
C ALA A 150 -11.50 5.37 -5.32
N ARG A 151 -11.04 4.18 -4.92
CA ARG A 151 -10.25 3.25 -5.76
C ARG A 151 -10.33 1.81 -5.27
N PHE A 152 -9.82 0.88 -6.08
CA PHE A 152 -9.50 -0.47 -5.60
C PHE A 152 -8.38 -0.42 -4.54
N THR A 153 -8.58 -1.16 -3.46
CA THR A 153 -7.59 -1.47 -2.40
C THR A 153 -7.23 -2.93 -2.35
N LEU A 154 -8.10 -3.79 -2.90
CA LEU A 154 -7.78 -5.16 -3.24
C LEU A 154 -8.43 -5.48 -4.58
N PRO A 155 -7.77 -6.28 -5.42
CA PRO A 155 -6.41 -6.80 -5.24
C PRO A 155 -5.32 -5.73 -5.45
N VAL A 156 -4.14 -5.92 -4.86
CA VAL A 156 -2.96 -5.04 -5.02
C VAL A 156 -1.90 -5.61 -5.96
N GLN A 157 -2.09 -6.84 -6.45
CA GLN A 157 -1.13 -7.52 -7.32
C GLN A 157 -1.33 -7.11 -8.79
N PHE A 158 -0.23 -6.82 -9.49
CA PHE A 158 -0.21 -6.60 -10.94
C PHE A 158 0.97 -7.38 -11.58
N PRO A 159 0.76 -8.15 -12.67
CA PRO A 159 -0.53 -8.47 -13.27
C PRO A 159 -1.36 -9.35 -12.33
N LEU A 160 -2.67 -9.13 -12.34
CA LEU A 160 -3.61 -9.91 -11.57
C LEU A 160 -3.91 -11.20 -12.33
N CYS A 161 -3.54 -12.35 -11.76
CA CYS A 161 -3.71 -13.67 -12.40
C CYS A 161 -4.18 -14.72 -11.36
N PRO A 162 -5.44 -14.65 -10.92
CA PRO A 162 -5.96 -15.57 -9.90
C PRO A 162 -6.15 -16.98 -10.48
N SER A 163 -6.04 -18.00 -9.63
CA SER A 163 -6.24 -19.39 -10.05
C SER A 163 -7.71 -19.69 -10.36
N ILE A 164 -7.96 -20.59 -11.30
CA ILE A 164 -9.31 -21.11 -11.55
C ILE A 164 -9.88 -21.79 -10.28
N ASN A 165 -11.18 -21.64 -10.04
CA ASN A 165 -11.89 -22.09 -8.84
C ASN A 165 -11.47 -21.41 -7.52
N SER A 166 -10.71 -20.30 -7.61
CA SER A 166 -10.41 -19.45 -6.45
C SER A 166 -11.48 -18.36 -6.26
N HIS A 167 -11.36 -17.61 -5.16
CA HIS A 167 -12.16 -16.43 -4.89
C HIS A 167 -11.24 -15.22 -4.85
N LEU A 168 -11.41 -14.31 -5.80
CA LEU A 168 -10.69 -13.05 -5.86
C LEU A 168 -11.33 -12.06 -4.88
N GLN A 169 -10.59 -11.62 -3.88
CA GLN A 169 -11.06 -10.55 -3.00
C GLN A 169 -11.00 -9.21 -3.73
N ILE A 170 -12.13 -8.52 -3.78
CA ILE A 170 -12.26 -7.19 -4.36
C ILE A 170 -12.68 -6.24 -3.25
N LYS A 171 -11.86 -5.21 -3.04
CA LYS A 171 -12.15 -4.16 -2.07
C LYS A 171 -12.01 -2.80 -2.73
N VAL A 172 -13.07 -2.01 -2.67
CA VAL A 172 -13.08 -0.58 -3.05
C VAL A 172 -13.19 0.22 -1.77
N THR A 173 -12.41 1.30 -1.66
CA THR A 173 -12.49 2.20 -0.51
C THR A 173 -12.53 3.63 -0.99
N SER A 174 -13.32 4.44 -0.31
CA SER A 174 -13.46 5.88 -0.55
C SER A 174 -13.10 6.70 0.67
N THR A 175 -12.72 7.96 0.45
CA THR A 175 -12.26 8.87 1.53
C THR A 175 -13.37 9.26 2.50
N LYS A 176 -14.63 9.14 2.09
CA LYS A 176 -15.87 9.34 2.87
C LYS A 176 -16.94 8.38 2.37
N THR A 177 -18.06 8.28 3.07
CA THR A 177 -19.24 7.54 2.61
C THR A 177 -19.64 7.97 1.19
N ALA A 178 -19.80 7.00 0.30
CA ALA A 178 -20.15 7.19 -1.11
C ALA A 178 -21.05 6.05 -1.58
N MET A 179 -21.74 6.26 -2.70
CA MET A 179 -22.45 5.19 -3.39
C MET A 179 -21.44 4.40 -4.23
N LEU A 180 -21.07 3.20 -3.80
CA LEU A 180 -20.12 2.32 -4.48
C LEU A 180 -20.86 1.19 -5.20
N ASN A 181 -20.66 1.06 -6.50
CA ASN A 181 -21.22 0.01 -7.34
C ASN A 181 -20.08 -0.77 -7.99
N LEU A 182 -20.00 -2.08 -7.80
CA LEU A 182 -19.00 -2.94 -8.43
C LEU A 182 -19.65 -3.81 -9.51
N PHE A 183 -19.02 -3.83 -10.67
CA PHE A 183 -19.47 -4.57 -11.84
C PHE A 183 -18.41 -5.58 -12.29
N HIS A 184 -18.86 -6.70 -12.85
CA HIS A 184 -18.03 -7.71 -13.49
C HIS A 184 -18.72 -8.19 -14.76
N GLU A 185 -18.02 -8.12 -15.90
CA GLU A 185 -18.53 -8.55 -17.21
C GLU A 185 -19.92 -7.99 -17.55
N GLY A 186 -20.14 -6.69 -17.33
CA GLY A 186 -21.45 -6.05 -17.60
C GLY A 186 -22.40 -6.00 -16.40
N ASN A 187 -22.23 -6.88 -15.42
CA ASN A 187 -23.24 -7.13 -14.38
C ASN A 187 -22.88 -6.46 -13.07
N LEU A 188 -23.85 -5.83 -12.39
CA LEU A 188 -23.69 -5.33 -11.03
C LEU A 188 -23.57 -6.53 -10.07
N ILE A 189 -22.43 -6.67 -9.40
CA ILE A 189 -22.15 -7.79 -8.50
C ILE A 189 -22.14 -7.39 -7.02
N ALA A 190 -21.95 -6.11 -6.71
CA ALA A 190 -22.06 -5.59 -5.36
C ALA A 190 -22.41 -4.10 -5.35
N GLN A 191 -23.12 -3.66 -4.32
CA GLN A 191 -23.52 -2.28 -4.12
C GLN A 191 -23.55 -1.95 -2.62
N VAL A 192 -22.95 -0.83 -2.22
CA VAL A 192 -23.00 -0.33 -0.83
C VAL A 192 -23.04 1.20 -0.79
N TYR A 193 -23.75 1.76 0.18
CA TYR A 193 -23.61 3.17 0.55
C TYR A 193 -22.76 3.29 1.82
N ASP A 194 -21.45 3.22 1.63
CA ASP A 194 -20.45 3.19 2.71
C ASP A 194 -19.11 3.76 2.20
N SER A 195 -18.09 3.86 3.06
CA SER A 195 -16.71 4.16 2.64
C SER A 195 -15.95 2.92 2.15
N VAL A 196 -16.50 1.72 2.34
CA VAL A 196 -15.86 0.45 1.95
C VAL A 196 -16.87 -0.49 1.30
N LEU A 197 -16.57 -0.95 0.09
CA LEU A 197 -17.17 -2.13 -0.54
C LEU A 197 -16.15 -3.26 -0.46
N ASN A 198 -16.48 -4.37 0.20
CA ASN A 198 -15.62 -5.55 0.28
C ASN A 198 -16.42 -6.78 -0.11
N THR A 199 -16.00 -7.47 -1.16
CA THR A 199 -16.68 -8.66 -1.68
C THR A 199 -15.68 -9.65 -2.27
N THR A 200 -16.15 -10.84 -2.61
CA THR A 200 -15.37 -11.87 -3.29
C THR A 200 -16.00 -12.21 -4.64
N LEU A 201 -15.18 -12.28 -5.67
CA LEU A 201 -15.55 -12.70 -7.01
C LEU A 201 -15.05 -14.14 -7.27
N PRO A 202 -15.93 -15.13 -7.53
CA PRO A 202 -15.48 -16.47 -7.90
C PRO A 202 -14.84 -16.46 -9.30
N VAL A 203 -13.66 -17.07 -9.42
CA VAL A 203 -12.91 -17.17 -10.67
C VAL A 203 -13.26 -18.51 -11.33
N THR A 204 -14.22 -18.51 -12.25
CA THR A 204 -14.78 -19.75 -12.82
C THR A 204 -14.33 -20.05 -14.24
N ASN A 205 -13.74 -19.08 -14.95
CA ASN A 205 -13.37 -19.21 -16.36
C ASN A 205 -11.93 -18.72 -16.58
N TYR A 206 -11.24 -19.34 -17.54
CA TYR A 206 -9.97 -18.82 -18.08
C TYR A 206 -10.22 -17.61 -18.98
N GLY A 207 -9.15 -16.86 -19.28
CA GLY A 207 -9.18 -15.70 -20.17
C GLY A 207 -9.04 -14.38 -19.41
N LYS A 208 -9.07 -13.29 -20.17
CA LYS A 208 -9.01 -11.93 -19.63
C LYS A 208 -10.43 -11.50 -19.26
N HIS A 209 -10.65 -11.19 -17.99
CA HIS A 209 -11.92 -10.72 -17.45
C HIS A 209 -11.78 -9.29 -16.94
N TRP A 210 -12.90 -8.57 -16.89
CA TRP A 210 -12.95 -7.15 -16.56
C TRP A 210 -13.93 -6.89 -15.43
N PHE A 211 -13.47 -6.16 -14.42
CA PHE A 211 -14.31 -5.60 -13.39
C PHE A 211 -13.99 -4.13 -13.18
N TRP A 212 -15.01 -3.36 -12.81
CA TRP A 212 -14.88 -1.93 -12.56
C TRP A 212 -15.84 -1.50 -11.47
N PHE A 213 -15.54 -0.38 -10.83
CA PHE A 213 -16.50 0.25 -9.93
C PHE A 213 -16.93 1.63 -10.43
N VAL A 214 -18.09 2.06 -9.96
CA VAL A 214 -18.57 3.43 -10.06
C VAL A 214 -18.82 3.94 -8.64
N ALA A 215 -18.09 4.98 -8.24
CA ALA A 215 -18.28 5.64 -6.96
C ALA A 215 -18.92 7.02 -7.18
N GLN A 216 -19.97 7.34 -6.43
CA GLN A 216 -20.66 8.62 -6.53
C GLN A 216 -20.78 9.29 -5.17
N LYS A 217 -20.41 10.57 -5.10
CA LYS A 217 -20.45 11.38 -3.87
C LYS A 217 -20.53 12.86 -4.22
N ASP A 218 -21.45 13.60 -3.60
CA ASP A 218 -21.59 15.07 -3.77
C ASP A 218 -21.65 15.54 -5.24
N GLY A 219 -22.33 14.78 -6.10
CA GLY A 219 -22.42 15.04 -7.55
C GLY A 219 -21.17 14.69 -8.36
N GLN A 220 -20.10 14.21 -7.72
CA GLN A 220 -18.90 13.69 -8.38
C GLN A 220 -19.03 12.20 -8.65
N THR A 221 -18.44 11.74 -9.75
CA THR A 221 -18.39 10.32 -10.14
C THR A 221 -16.94 9.94 -10.43
N ILE A 222 -16.46 8.87 -9.79
CA ILE A 222 -15.19 8.22 -10.11
C ILE A 222 -15.50 6.83 -10.68
N ILE A 223 -14.79 6.50 -11.75
CA ILE A 223 -14.83 5.18 -12.39
C ILE A 223 -13.39 4.71 -12.50
N ASP A 224 -13.14 3.49 -12.06
CA ASP A 224 -11.85 2.82 -12.19
C ASP A 224 -12.09 1.33 -12.42
N SER A 225 -11.14 0.67 -13.08
CA SER A 225 -11.29 -0.69 -13.57
C SER A 225 -10.00 -1.48 -13.58
N LEU A 226 -10.12 -2.79 -13.41
CA LEU A 226 -9.02 -3.74 -13.46
C LEU A 226 -9.36 -4.91 -14.37
N TYR A 227 -8.32 -5.55 -14.87
CA TYR A 227 -8.42 -6.82 -15.58
C TYR A 227 -7.73 -7.92 -14.77
N TYR A 228 -8.24 -9.14 -14.88
CA TYR A 228 -7.58 -10.35 -14.39
C TYR A 228 -7.60 -11.47 -15.43
#